data_AF-D3D6G2-F1
#
_entry.id   AF-D3D6G2-F1
#
_cell.length_a   1.000
_cell.length_b   1.000
_cell.length_c   1.000
_cell.angle_alpha   90.00
_cell.angle_beta   90.00
_cell.angle_gamma   90.00
#
_symmetry.space_group_name_H-M   'P 1'
#
loop_
_entity.id
_entity.type
_entity.pdbx_description
1 polymer ?
#
loop_
_entity_poly.entity_id
_entity_poly.type
_entity_poly.pdbx_seq_one_letter_code
_entity_poly.pdbx_strand_id
1 'polypeptide(L)'
;MGRNLSGRGIWSRTKIGSLVSTLALAMVGAFLPVIIGAQPAAAAVEGPAGDAFYTPPSPLPAGNPGDVIWYRKQADSGNASSYLVLYHSRNALGQPNAVSGTILVPKGKSPVGMPIVALASGTVGLGDACAPSKNPLVSVAQNQGFIDKALEKGFAVAMTDYEGLGTPGVHTYVVGQSEGRAVLDIIRASQRLPETGLSTANPVGLLGYSQGGGAAAWAGELQPTYAPELNLKAISAGGIPADLLAVSKQLDGGLGFAVLAMAALGLDAAYPELNLDSYLNAAGKKFFTDFSDDCVESLIIYPFRKLSDYTTTNPLTTSAWLTRLNEQKLGAVAPKVPTFLYHAWPVDELVARPQAVALKDTYCAAGAPISWKDYPGEHATGILTTQSDAVGFLADRFANKPFTRSC
;
A
#
# COMPACT_ATOMS: atom_id res chain seq x y z
N MET A 1 42.42 -44.90 -54.11
CA MET A 1 42.76 -46.35 -54.13
C MET A 1 42.48 -46.86 -52.73
N GLY A 2 41.45 -47.63 -52.40
CA GLY A 2 40.93 -48.91 -52.91
C GLY A 2 40.47 -49.66 -51.64
N ARG A 3 39.17 -49.70 -51.33
CA ARG A 3 38.25 -50.86 -51.43
C ARG A 3 38.85 -52.22 -51.02
N ASN A 4 38.19 -52.88 -50.06
CA ASN A 4 37.66 -54.26 -50.07
C ASN A 4 37.50 -54.81 -48.63
N LEU A 5 36.61 -55.73 -48.25
CA LEU A 5 35.35 -56.32 -48.75
C LEU A 5 34.94 -57.40 -47.72
N SER A 6 33.63 -57.64 -47.56
CA SER A 6 32.97 -58.95 -47.27
C SER A 6 33.18 -59.63 -45.89
N GLY A 7 32.22 -60.33 -45.29
CA GLY A 7 30.86 -60.71 -45.70
C GLY A 7 30.29 -61.90 -44.89
N ARG A 8 29.07 -62.32 -45.29
CA ARG A 8 28.19 -63.46 -44.86
C ARG A 8 27.15 -63.05 -43.80
N GLY A 9 25.82 -63.15 -43.98
CA GLY A 9 24.96 -63.98 -44.85
C GLY A 9 24.00 -64.74 -43.90
N ILE A 10 22.67 -64.64 -43.93
CA ILE A 10 21.74 -65.33 -44.85
C ILE A 10 20.32 -64.77 -44.65
N TRP A 11 19.55 -64.80 -45.73
CA TRP A 11 18.17 -64.36 -45.91
C TRP A 11 17.12 -65.35 -45.38
N SER A 12 15.94 -64.85 -45.02
CA SER A 12 14.69 -65.34 -45.63
C SER A 12 13.57 -64.29 -45.53
N ARG A 13 12.81 -64.18 -46.62
CA ARG A 13 11.62 -63.33 -46.76
C ARG A 13 10.39 -64.21 -46.57
N THR A 14 9.39 -63.73 -45.85
CA THR A 14 7.99 -64.08 -46.13
C THR A 14 7.10 -62.89 -45.79
N LYS A 15 6.31 -62.45 -46.79
CA LYS A 15 5.15 -61.55 -46.64
C LYS A 15 3.91 -62.38 -46.26
N ILE A 16 2.81 -61.67 -45.97
CA ILE A 16 1.41 -62.09 -45.66
C ILE A 16 1.17 -61.99 -44.14
N GLY A 17 0.22 -61.23 -43.59
CA GLY A 17 -0.86 -60.42 -44.14
C GLY A 17 -1.72 -59.89 -42.97
N SER A 18 -2.68 -59.03 -43.32
CA SER A 18 -3.93 -58.78 -42.59
C SER A 18 -3.95 -57.78 -41.42
N LEU A 19 -4.91 -56.86 -41.55
CA LEU A 19 -5.36 -55.83 -40.63
C LEU A 19 -5.63 -56.37 -39.21
N VAL A 20 -5.19 -55.63 -38.19
CA VAL A 20 -5.91 -55.50 -36.92
C VAL A 20 -5.84 -54.04 -36.50
N SER A 21 -7.01 -53.40 -36.46
CA SER A 21 -7.24 -52.04 -35.99
C SER A 21 -6.89 -51.89 -34.52
N THR A 22 -5.93 -51.04 -34.19
CA THR A 22 -5.67 -50.60 -32.80
C THR A 22 -6.41 -49.28 -32.56
N LEU A 23 -7.40 -49.32 -31.66
CA LEU A 23 -8.06 -48.14 -31.10
C LEU A 23 -7.02 -47.18 -30.53
N ALA A 24 -6.88 -46.01 -31.13
CA ALA A 24 -6.28 -44.86 -30.47
C ALA A 24 -7.36 -44.21 -29.58
N LEU A 25 -7.32 -44.49 -28.28
CA LEU A 25 -8.10 -43.72 -27.31
C LEU A 25 -7.43 -42.35 -27.16
N ALA A 26 -7.87 -41.38 -27.96
CA ALA A 26 -7.55 -39.97 -27.73
C ALA A 26 -8.33 -39.50 -26.48
N MET A 27 -7.67 -39.52 -25.32
CA MET A 27 -8.17 -38.81 -24.13
C MET A 27 -7.99 -37.31 -24.36
N VAL A 28 -8.95 -36.71 -25.05
CA VAL A 28 -9.17 -35.26 -25.03
C VAL A 28 -9.76 -34.94 -23.66
N GLY A 29 -8.88 -34.70 -22.69
CA GLY A 29 -9.29 -34.15 -21.39
C GLY A 29 -9.84 -32.75 -21.63
N ALA A 30 -11.16 -32.61 -21.61
CA ALA A 30 -11.81 -31.32 -21.59
C ALA A 30 -11.43 -30.60 -20.30
N PHE A 31 -10.44 -29.70 -20.37
CA PHE A 31 -10.24 -28.67 -19.37
C PHE A 31 -11.41 -27.70 -19.46
N LEU A 32 -12.50 -28.02 -18.77
CA LEU A 32 -13.52 -27.04 -18.45
C LEU A 32 -12.87 -26.03 -17.49
N PRO A 33 -12.84 -24.72 -17.83
CA PRO A 33 -12.44 -23.73 -16.86
C PRO A 33 -13.42 -23.82 -15.68
N VAL A 34 -12.90 -24.12 -14.50
CA VAL A 34 -13.68 -23.97 -13.27
C VAL A 34 -13.90 -22.47 -13.12
N ILE A 35 -15.07 -22.01 -13.56
CA ILE A 35 -15.56 -20.68 -13.22
C ILE A 35 -15.86 -20.74 -11.72
N ILE A 36 -14.87 -20.35 -10.90
CA ILE A 36 -15.11 -20.06 -9.49
C ILE A 36 -16.01 -18.82 -9.50
N GLY A 37 -17.32 -19.02 -9.46
CA GLY A 37 -18.27 -17.94 -9.31
C GLY A 37 -17.92 -17.16 -8.05
N ALA A 38 -17.80 -15.84 -8.16
CA ALA A 38 -17.66 -14.98 -7.00
C ALA A 38 -18.82 -15.28 -6.03
N GLN A 39 -18.50 -15.81 -4.85
CA GLN A 39 -19.51 -15.92 -3.80
C GLN A 39 -20.04 -14.51 -3.51
N PRO A 40 -21.37 -14.34 -3.32
CA PRO A 40 -21.90 -13.07 -2.89
C PRO A 40 -21.18 -12.67 -1.59
N ALA A 41 -20.58 -11.49 -1.56
CA ALA A 41 -20.04 -10.95 -0.33
C ALA A 41 -21.16 -10.97 0.72
N ALA A 42 -20.88 -11.49 1.92
CA ALA A 42 -21.82 -11.41 3.02
C ALA A 42 -22.19 -9.94 3.24
N ALA A 43 -23.47 -9.65 3.48
CA ALA A 43 -23.89 -8.28 3.77
C ALA A 43 -23.11 -7.75 4.97
N ALA A 44 -22.63 -6.51 4.88
CA ALA A 44 -21.91 -5.87 5.98
C ALA A 44 -22.79 -5.87 7.25
N VAL A 45 -22.21 -6.34 8.35
CA VAL A 45 -22.91 -6.42 9.65
C VAL A 45 -22.33 -5.40 10.64
N GLU A 46 -23.09 -5.03 11.67
CA GLU A 46 -22.55 -4.25 12.77
C GLU A 46 -21.48 -5.05 13.54
N GLY A 47 -20.32 -4.42 13.78
CA GLY A 47 -19.18 -5.03 14.45
C GLY A 47 -19.23 -4.97 15.98
N PRO A 48 -18.45 -5.83 16.67
CA PRO A 48 -18.48 -5.99 18.13
C PRO A 48 -17.92 -4.78 18.88
N ALA A 49 -18.58 -4.34 19.96
CA ALA A 49 -18.26 -3.12 20.72
C ALA A 49 -16.80 -3.04 21.21
N GLY A 50 -16.30 -1.81 21.40
CA GLY A 50 -14.94 -1.56 21.90
C GLY A 50 -13.84 -2.14 20.98
N ASP A 51 -12.72 -2.54 21.58
CA ASP A 51 -11.53 -3.02 20.86
C ASP A 51 -11.72 -4.38 20.19
N ALA A 52 -12.75 -5.14 20.58
CA ALA A 52 -13.12 -6.38 19.89
C ALA A 52 -13.40 -6.14 18.39
N PHE A 53 -13.78 -4.90 18.00
CA PHE A 53 -13.96 -4.51 16.61
C PHE A 53 -12.74 -4.77 15.73
N TYR A 54 -11.55 -4.64 16.31
CA TYR A 54 -10.30 -4.74 15.56
C TYR A 54 -9.72 -6.15 15.51
N THR A 55 -10.35 -7.09 16.22
CA THR A 55 -9.96 -8.50 16.18
C THR A 55 -10.80 -9.22 15.13
N PRO A 56 -10.25 -9.56 13.95
CA PRO A 56 -11.00 -10.28 12.93
C PRO A 56 -11.39 -11.69 13.41
N PRO A 57 -12.44 -12.30 12.83
CA PRO A 57 -12.74 -13.70 13.10
C PRO A 57 -11.56 -14.60 12.71
N SER A 58 -11.39 -15.70 13.45
CA SER A 58 -10.39 -16.73 13.17
C SER A 58 -11.06 -18.10 13.04
N PRO A 59 -11.01 -18.76 11.86
CA PRO A 59 -10.36 -18.29 10.64
C PRO A 59 -11.05 -17.06 10.03
N LEU A 60 -10.27 -16.27 9.27
CA LEU A 60 -10.82 -15.12 8.54
C LEU A 60 -11.90 -15.60 7.56
N PRO A 61 -13.10 -14.97 7.53
CA PRO A 61 -14.15 -15.36 6.59
C PRO A 61 -13.70 -15.27 5.13
N ALA A 62 -14.36 -16.00 4.23
CA ALA A 62 -14.10 -15.84 2.81
C ALA A 62 -14.56 -14.44 2.33
N GLY A 63 -13.71 -13.77 1.56
CA GLY A 63 -14.01 -12.44 1.02
C GLY A 63 -12.95 -11.96 0.02
N ASN A 64 -13.38 -11.03 -0.83
CA ASN A 64 -12.51 -10.36 -1.79
C ASN A 64 -11.91 -9.10 -1.17
N PRO A 65 -10.75 -8.64 -1.64
CA PRO A 65 -10.20 -7.36 -1.20
C PRO A 65 -11.21 -6.23 -1.34
N GLY A 66 -11.40 -5.46 -0.27
CA GLY A 66 -12.41 -4.42 -0.13
C GLY A 66 -13.80 -4.87 0.36
N ASP A 67 -14.06 -6.17 0.54
CA ASP A 67 -15.31 -6.62 1.15
C ASP A 67 -15.31 -6.23 2.65
N VAL A 68 -16.42 -5.63 3.10
CA VAL A 68 -16.57 -5.22 4.50
C VAL A 68 -16.92 -6.44 5.34
N ILE A 69 -16.08 -6.75 6.31
CA ILE A 69 -16.32 -7.83 7.29
C ILE A 69 -17.40 -7.36 8.27
N TRP A 70 -17.19 -6.18 8.84
CA TRP A 70 -18.19 -5.47 9.64
C TRP A 70 -17.90 -3.97 9.68
N TYR A 71 -18.88 -3.21 10.12
CA TYR A 71 -18.76 -1.77 10.29
C TYR A 71 -19.40 -1.31 11.61
N ARG A 72 -19.09 -0.07 11.99
CA ARG A 72 -19.79 0.64 13.06
C ARG A 72 -19.97 2.09 12.64
N LYS A 73 -21.20 2.59 12.77
CA LYS A 73 -21.43 4.03 12.72
C LYS A 73 -20.87 4.68 13.99
N GLN A 74 -19.99 5.66 13.81
CA GLN A 74 -19.43 6.45 14.90
C GLN A 74 -20.17 7.79 15.03
N ALA A 75 -19.80 8.58 16.04
CA ALA A 75 -20.20 9.97 16.10
C ALA A 75 -19.76 10.69 14.82
N ASP A 76 -20.62 11.58 14.33
CA ASP A 76 -20.32 12.35 13.13
C ASP A 76 -19.07 13.22 13.32
N SER A 77 -18.26 13.33 12.26
CA SER A 77 -17.10 14.22 12.23
C SER A 77 -17.52 15.52 11.56
N GLY A 78 -17.83 16.54 12.37
CA GLY A 78 -18.39 17.80 11.88
C GLY A 78 -19.68 17.59 11.09
N ASN A 79 -19.66 17.90 9.78
CA ASN A 79 -20.80 17.72 8.88
C ASN A 79 -20.78 16.37 8.13
N ALA A 80 -19.91 15.43 8.47
CA ALA A 80 -19.76 14.14 7.80
C ALA A 80 -20.22 12.98 8.68
N SER A 81 -20.95 12.03 8.09
CA SER A 81 -21.23 10.74 8.74
C SER A 81 -19.93 9.94 8.82
N SER A 82 -19.63 9.38 10.00
CA SER A 82 -18.41 8.60 10.24
C SER A 82 -18.72 7.11 10.38
N TYR A 83 -17.98 6.28 9.65
CA TYR A 83 -18.07 4.83 9.70
C TYR A 83 -16.69 4.23 9.95
N LEU A 84 -16.56 3.48 11.04
CA LEU A 84 -15.44 2.59 11.27
C LEU A 84 -15.71 1.28 10.52
N VAL A 85 -14.73 0.78 9.76
CA VAL A 85 -14.85 -0.47 9.00
C VAL A 85 -13.70 -1.41 9.33
N LEU A 86 -13.99 -2.71 9.33
CA LEU A 86 -13.00 -3.77 9.18
C LEU A 86 -13.26 -4.43 7.83
N TYR A 87 -12.27 -4.49 6.96
CA TYR A 87 -12.43 -4.94 5.58
C TYR A 87 -11.30 -5.88 5.16
N HIS A 88 -11.59 -6.72 4.18
CA HIS A 88 -10.62 -7.63 3.58
C HIS A 88 -9.56 -6.86 2.77
N SER A 89 -8.30 -7.26 2.90
CA SER A 89 -7.22 -6.80 2.02
C SER A 89 -6.27 -7.95 1.71
N ARG A 90 -5.04 -7.62 1.30
CA ARG A 90 -3.95 -8.55 1.03
C ARG A 90 -2.67 -8.01 1.64
N ASN A 91 -1.96 -8.86 2.38
CA ASN A 91 -0.65 -8.50 2.92
C ASN A 91 0.43 -8.37 1.84
N ALA A 92 1.65 -8.02 2.24
CA ALA A 92 2.80 -7.90 1.34
C ALA A 92 2.99 -9.12 0.41
N LEU A 93 2.78 -10.34 0.93
CA LEU A 93 2.92 -11.62 0.22
C LEU A 93 1.68 -12.03 -0.59
N GLY A 94 0.63 -11.21 -0.61
CA GLY A 94 -0.60 -11.49 -1.35
C GLY A 94 -1.57 -12.44 -0.65
N GLN A 95 -1.38 -12.71 0.64
CA GLN A 95 -2.28 -13.52 1.45
C GLN A 95 -3.43 -12.67 2.01
N PRO A 96 -4.63 -13.24 2.21
CA PRO A 96 -5.75 -12.54 2.83
C PRO A 96 -5.43 -12.03 4.24
N ASN A 97 -5.74 -10.77 4.51
CA ASN A 97 -5.75 -10.18 5.85
C ASN A 97 -7.01 -9.30 6.05
N ALA A 98 -7.19 -8.81 7.27
CA ALA A 98 -8.19 -7.80 7.61
C ALA A 98 -7.49 -6.50 8.01
N VAL A 99 -8.02 -5.36 7.57
CA VAL A 99 -7.51 -4.03 7.86
C VAL A 99 -8.67 -3.17 8.36
N SER A 100 -8.41 -2.31 9.33
CA SER A 100 -9.38 -1.31 9.80
C SER A 100 -9.21 0.04 9.10
N GLY A 101 -10.24 0.87 9.18
CA GLY A 101 -10.17 2.23 8.65
C GLY A 101 -11.46 3.02 8.91
N THR A 102 -11.42 4.29 8.54
CA THR A 102 -12.50 5.24 8.73
C THR A 102 -13.00 5.77 7.39
N ILE A 103 -14.32 5.83 7.21
CA ILE A 103 -14.98 6.44 6.05
C ILE A 103 -15.83 7.61 6.54
N LEU A 104 -15.60 8.78 5.94
CA LEU A 104 -16.31 10.02 6.22
C LEU A 104 -17.11 10.43 4.98
N VAL A 105 -18.43 10.58 5.13
CA VAL A 105 -19.33 10.97 4.03
C VAL A 105 -20.01 12.29 4.36
N PRO A 106 -19.72 13.39 3.62
CA PRO A 106 -20.39 14.67 3.80
C PRO A 106 -21.91 14.57 3.75
N LYS A 107 -22.59 15.19 4.73
CA LYS A 107 -24.05 15.25 4.78
C LYS A 107 -24.60 16.34 3.85
N GLY A 108 -25.88 16.22 3.51
CA GLY A 108 -26.60 17.24 2.74
C GLY A 108 -26.28 17.28 1.24
N LYS A 109 -25.43 16.37 0.74
CA LYS A 109 -25.17 16.16 -0.70
C LYS A 109 -25.52 14.72 -1.07
N SER A 110 -25.92 14.52 -2.33
CA SER A 110 -26.10 13.15 -2.85
C SER A 110 -24.75 12.42 -2.88
N PRO A 111 -24.66 11.19 -2.34
CA PRO A 111 -23.47 10.35 -2.51
C PRO A 111 -23.22 9.95 -3.97
N VAL A 112 -24.22 10.01 -4.85
CA VAL A 112 -24.07 9.66 -6.28
C VAL A 112 -23.15 10.66 -6.98
N GLY A 113 -22.04 10.18 -7.52
CA GLY A 113 -21.02 11.00 -8.20
C GLY A 113 -20.13 11.84 -7.27
N MET A 114 -20.31 11.73 -5.96
CA MET A 114 -19.44 12.34 -4.95
C MET A 114 -18.01 11.81 -5.09
N PRO A 115 -16.98 12.66 -5.24
CA PRO A 115 -15.61 12.18 -5.27
C PRO A 115 -15.19 11.51 -3.95
N ILE A 116 -14.40 10.44 -4.06
CA ILE A 116 -13.81 9.73 -2.92
C ILE A 116 -12.31 10.02 -2.90
N VAL A 117 -11.80 10.52 -1.79
CA VAL A 117 -10.37 10.67 -1.54
C VAL A 117 -9.92 9.55 -0.62
N ALA A 118 -9.06 8.66 -1.12
CA ALA A 118 -8.33 7.75 -0.25
C ALA A 118 -7.18 8.52 0.39
N LEU A 119 -7.29 8.81 1.68
CA LEU A 119 -6.23 9.45 2.45
C LEU A 119 -5.34 8.36 3.03
N ALA A 120 -4.15 8.23 2.46
CA ALA A 120 -3.07 7.42 2.99
C ALA A 120 -2.41 8.18 4.14
N SER A 121 -2.53 7.65 5.36
CA SER A 121 -1.96 8.26 6.56
C SER A 121 -0.43 8.33 6.47
N GLY A 122 0.13 9.43 6.99
CA GLY A 122 1.54 9.49 7.36
C GLY A 122 1.89 8.59 8.55
N THR A 123 3.15 8.67 9.00
CA THR A 123 3.68 7.90 10.12
C THR A 123 2.97 8.23 11.41
N VAL A 124 2.23 7.27 11.94
CA VAL A 124 1.54 7.39 13.24
C VAL A 124 2.12 6.49 14.33
N GLY A 125 2.91 5.47 13.97
CA GLY A 125 3.49 4.50 14.91
C GLY A 125 3.43 3.07 14.41
N LEU A 126 3.80 2.15 15.29
CA LEU A 126 3.70 0.70 15.07
C LEU A 126 2.62 0.05 15.94
N GLY A 127 2.41 0.58 17.15
CA GLY A 127 1.47 0.03 18.10
C GLY A 127 0.01 0.16 17.66
N ASP A 128 -0.82 -0.78 18.12
CA ASP A 128 -2.25 -0.79 17.79
C ASP A 128 -2.97 0.50 18.21
N ALA A 129 -2.58 1.10 19.34
CA ALA A 129 -3.16 2.35 19.84
C ALA A 129 -2.86 3.57 18.94
N CYS A 130 -1.92 3.43 18.00
CA CYS A 130 -1.52 4.48 17.08
C CYS A 130 -2.39 4.53 15.82
N ALA A 131 -3.19 3.48 15.57
CA ALA A 131 -4.01 3.39 14.37
C ALA A 131 -4.94 4.61 14.21
N PRO A 132 -4.99 5.26 13.03
CA PRO A 132 -5.79 6.47 12.82
C PRO A 132 -7.26 6.31 13.21
N SER A 133 -7.85 5.14 12.97
CA SER A 133 -9.25 4.86 13.31
C SER A 133 -9.50 4.60 14.81
N LYS A 134 -8.48 4.18 15.57
CA LYS A 134 -8.52 4.04 17.05
C LYS A 134 -8.27 5.35 17.77
N ASN A 135 -7.37 6.17 17.25
CA ASN A 135 -6.88 7.35 17.93
C ASN A 135 -7.05 8.61 17.08
N PRO A 136 -8.23 9.28 17.19
CA PRO A 136 -8.48 10.54 16.52
C PRO A 136 -7.46 11.62 16.89
N LEU A 137 -6.90 11.62 18.10
CA LEU A 137 -5.94 12.65 18.54
C LEU A 137 -4.59 12.54 17.81
N VAL A 138 -4.11 11.32 17.58
CA VAL A 138 -2.89 11.07 16.76
C VAL A 138 -3.17 11.36 15.28
N SER A 139 -4.36 10.99 14.79
CA SER A 139 -4.79 11.33 13.43
C SER A 139 -4.95 12.84 13.20
N VAL A 140 -5.24 13.63 14.25
CA VAL A 140 -5.55 15.06 14.12
C VAL A 140 -4.33 15.91 13.74
N ALA A 141 -3.13 15.57 14.20
CA ALA A 141 -1.94 16.40 13.95
C ALA A 141 -1.44 16.32 12.49
N GLN A 142 -1.58 15.17 11.83
CA GLN A 142 -1.02 14.93 10.49
C GLN A 142 -2.06 14.92 9.37
N ASN A 143 -3.24 14.34 9.62
CA ASN A 143 -4.23 14.05 8.58
C ASN A 143 -5.39 15.05 8.56
N GLN A 144 -5.69 15.71 9.69
CA GLN A 144 -6.92 16.53 9.83
C GLN A 144 -7.04 17.62 8.78
N GLY A 145 -5.95 18.35 8.49
CA GLY A 145 -6.01 19.41 7.50
C GLY A 145 -6.30 18.93 6.07
N PHE A 146 -5.90 17.70 5.71
CA PHE A 146 -6.31 17.06 4.47
C PHE A 146 -7.78 16.63 4.50
N ILE A 147 -8.22 16.03 5.62
CA ILE A 147 -9.62 15.61 5.85
C ILE A 147 -10.55 16.82 5.72
N ASP A 148 -10.29 17.89 6.49
CA ASP A 148 -11.11 19.09 6.52
C ASP A 148 -11.26 19.70 5.13
N LYS A 149 -10.15 19.87 4.41
CA LYS A 149 -10.17 20.44 3.05
C LYS A 149 -10.91 19.55 2.05
N ALA A 150 -10.83 18.23 2.20
CA ALA A 150 -11.59 17.31 1.34
C ALA A 150 -13.09 17.39 1.64
N LEU A 151 -13.47 17.37 2.92
CA LEU A 151 -14.86 17.49 3.37
C LEU A 151 -15.48 18.85 3.00
N GLU A 152 -14.72 19.95 3.12
CA GLU A 152 -15.12 21.31 2.69
C GLU A 152 -15.45 21.36 1.20
N LYS A 153 -14.70 20.62 0.37
CA LYS A 153 -14.99 20.47 -1.07
C LYS A 153 -16.14 19.50 -1.35
N GLY A 154 -16.66 18.82 -0.34
CA GLY A 154 -17.74 17.85 -0.43
C GLY A 154 -17.28 16.50 -0.99
N PHE A 155 -16.03 16.11 -0.75
CA PHE A 155 -15.51 14.80 -1.08
C PHE A 155 -15.73 13.85 0.10
N ALA A 156 -16.05 12.59 -0.16
CA ALA A 156 -15.93 11.55 0.84
C ALA A 156 -14.44 11.28 1.11
N VAL A 157 -14.09 10.94 2.35
CA VAL A 157 -12.73 10.55 2.73
C VAL A 157 -12.76 9.11 3.20
N ALA A 158 -11.86 8.28 2.67
CA ALA A 158 -11.67 6.90 3.05
C ALA A 158 -10.21 6.74 3.51
N MET A 159 -9.99 6.52 4.80
CA MET A 159 -8.66 6.46 5.40
C MET A 159 -8.41 5.07 5.97
N THR A 160 -7.36 4.41 5.51
CA THR A 160 -6.94 3.08 5.99
C THR A 160 -6.00 3.22 7.18
N ASP A 161 -6.01 2.24 8.08
CA ASP A 161 -4.98 2.10 9.10
C ASP A 161 -3.74 1.36 8.60
N TYR A 162 -3.81 0.64 7.46
CA TYR A 162 -2.82 -0.32 6.98
C TYR A 162 -2.80 -1.67 7.72
N GLU A 163 -2.08 -2.64 7.13
CA GLU A 163 -1.85 -3.95 7.73
C GLU A 163 -1.12 -3.84 9.07
N GLY A 164 -1.60 -4.61 10.06
CA GLY A 164 -0.96 -4.77 11.36
C GLY A 164 -0.97 -3.51 12.23
N LEU A 165 -1.70 -2.47 11.82
CA LEU A 165 -1.87 -1.24 12.60
C LEU A 165 -3.31 -1.17 13.11
N GLY A 166 -3.48 -1.40 14.41
CA GLY A 166 -4.78 -1.45 15.06
C GLY A 166 -5.39 -2.86 15.06
N THR A 167 -5.00 -3.71 14.11
CA THR A 167 -5.42 -5.12 13.96
C THR A 167 -4.24 -6.05 14.29
N PRO A 168 -4.49 -7.32 14.68
CA PRO A 168 -3.43 -8.23 15.11
C PRO A 168 -2.26 -8.35 14.14
N GLY A 169 -1.04 -8.22 14.66
CA GLY A 169 0.20 -8.26 13.89
C GLY A 169 1.10 -7.07 14.26
N VAL A 170 2.23 -6.96 13.57
CA VAL A 170 3.07 -5.76 13.62
C VAL A 170 2.80 -4.97 12.35
N HIS A 171 2.65 -3.65 12.48
CA HIS A 171 2.47 -2.79 11.32
C HIS A 171 3.62 -2.97 10.32
N THR A 172 3.29 -3.34 9.08
CA THR A 172 4.26 -3.52 7.99
C THR A 172 4.65 -2.17 7.38
N TYR A 173 5.19 -1.30 8.23
CA TYR A 173 5.53 0.09 7.91
C TYR A 173 6.40 0.20 6.65
N VAL A 174 6.00 1.08 5.73
CA VAL A 174 6.60 1.38 4.42
C VAL A 174 6.72 0.20 3.45
N VAL A 175 5.98 -0.88 3.68
CA VAL A 175 5.92 -2.02 2.76
C VAL A 175 4.88 -1.74 1.68
N GLY A 176 5.36 -1.34 0.51
CA GLY A 176 4.55 -0.76 -0.56
C GLY A 176 3.44 -1.66 -1.10
N GLN A 177 3.71 -2.96 -1.23
CA GLN A 177 2.68 -3.93 -1.64
C GLN A 177 1.53 -4.03 -0.63
N SER A 178 1.80 -3.88 0.68
CA SER A 178 0.76 -3.94 1.70
C SER A 178 -0.01 -2.63 1.77
N GLU A 179 0.68 -1.50 1.97
CA GLU A 179 0.06 -0.19 2.12
C GLU A 179 -0.72 0.24 0.86
N GLY A 180 -0.14 0.03 -0.32
CA GLY A 180 -0.79 0.38 -1.58
C GLY A 180 -2.07 -0.41 -1.82
N ARG A 181 -2.11 -1.70 -1.44
CA ARG A 181 -3.34 -2.52 -1.51
C ARG A 181 -4.37 -2.06 -0.49
N ALA A 182 -3.95 -1.78 0.74
CA ALA A 182 -4.83 -1.28 1.78
C ALA A 182 -5.51 0.06 1.41
N VAL A 183 -4.77 0.98 0.76
CA VAL A 183 -5.29 2.25 0.22
C VAL A 183 -6.33 2.04 -0.89
N LEU A 184 -6.11 1.09 -1.80
CA LEU A 184 -7.10 0.78 -2.85
C LEU A 184 -8.32 0.04 -2.28
N ASP A 185 -8.11 -0.82 -1.29
CA ASP A 185 -9.16 -1.65 -0.70
C ASP A 185 -10.07 -0.85 0.24
N ILE A 186 -9.60 0.21 0.90
CA ILE A 186 -10.50 1.10 1.67
C ILE A 186 -11.46 1.87 0.75
N ILE A 187 -11.05 2.18 -0.49
CA ILE A 187 -11.97 2.73 -1.50
C ILE A 187 -13.06 1.72 -1.82
N ARG A 188 -12.68 0.47 -2.11
CA ARG A 188 -13.63 -0.61 -2.37
C ARG A 188 -14.58 -0.82 -1.19
N ALA A 189 -14.06 -0.84 0.04
CA ALA A 189 -14.88 -0.93 1.25
C ALA A 189 -15.88 0.22 1.34
N SER A 190 -15.46 1.45 1.04
CA SER A 190 -16.36 2.60 1.01
C SER A 190 -17.46 2.47 -0.03
N GLN A 191 -17.18 1.87 -1.19
CA GLN A 191 -18.14 1.66 -2.28
C GLN A 191 -19.04 0.43 -2.06
N ARG A 192 -18.64 -0.51 -1.20
CA ARG A 192 -19.36 -1.75 -0.91
C ARG A 192 -20.16 -1.69 0.39
N LEU A 193 -19.92 -0.70 1.24
CA LEU A 193 -20.73 -0.41 2.44
C LEU A 193 -22.00 0.35 2.04
N PRO A 194 -23.21 -0.25 2.11
CA PRO A 194 -24.45 0.41 1.66
C PRO A 194 -24.74 1.74 2.36
N GLU A 195 -24.33 1.88 3.62
CA GLU A 195 -24.54 3.03 4.50
C GLU A 195 -23.83 4.30 4.02
N THR A 196 -22.83 4.17 3.13
CA THR A 196 -22.15 5.32 2.54
C THR A 196 -22.91 5.89 1.34
N GLY A 197 -23.71 5.07 0.66
CA GLY A 197 -24.32 5.39 -0.64
C GLY A 197 -23.31 5.60 -1.78
N LEU A 198 -22.02 5.33 -1.55
CA LEU A 198 -20.97 5.41 -2.56
C LEU A 198 -20.97 4.15 -3.42
N SER A 199 -20.36 4.24 -4.61
CA SER A 199 -20.35 3.16 -5.60
C SER A 199 -19.13 3.25 -6.50
N THR A 200 -18.94 2.24 -7.35
CA THR A 200 -17.88 2.22 -8.38
C THR A 200 -18.01 3.34 -9.42
N ALA A 201 -19.17 4.00 -9.53
CA ALA A 201 -19.37 5.15 -10.41
C ALA A 201 -18.71 6.43 -9.87
N ASN A 202 -18.45 6.50 -8.58
CA ASN A 202 -17.82 7.66 -7.94
C ASN A 202 -16.37 7.83 -8.41
N PRO A 203 -15.93 9.05 -8.80
CA PRO A 203 -14.54 9.29 -9.12
C PRO A 203 -13.67 9.20 -7.88
N VAL A 204 -12.47 8.63 -7.99
CA VAL A 204 -11.58 8.42 -6.85
C VAL A 204 -10.23 9.10 -7.04
N GLY A 205 -9.63 9.56 -5.94
CA GLY A 205 -8.30 10.18 -5.93
C GLY A 205 -7.49 9.67 -4.75
N LEU A 206 -6.17 9.58 -4.92
CA LEU A 206 -5.24 9.13 -3.89
C LEU A 206 -4.50 10.34 -3.31
N LEU A 207 -4.38 10.41 -1.99
CA LEU A 207 -3.75 11.52 -1.29
C LEU A 207 -2.86 10.99 -0.16
N GLY A 208 -1.65 11.51 -0.01
CA GLY A 208 -0.85 11.24 1.19
C GLY A 208 0.45 12.03 1.25
N TYR A 209 1.03 12.10 2.44
CA TYR A 209 2.32 12.75 2.71
C TYR A 209 3.23 11.85 3.56
N SER A 210 4.54 11.94 3.38
CA SER A 210 5.53 11.10 4.09
C SER A 210 5.32 9.62 3.76
N GLN A 211 5.21 8.72 4.76
CA GLN A 211 4.74 7.33 4.55
C GLN A 211 3.50 7.28 3.65
N GLY A 212 2.49 8.12 3.92
CA GLY A 212 1.27 8.20 3.13
C GLY A 212 1.51 8.64 1.69
N GLY A 213 2.53 9.45 1.44
CA GLY A 213 2.95 9.81 0.08
C GLY A 213 3.51 8.60 -0.67
N GLY A 214 4.33 7.79 0.01
CA GLY A 214 4.79 6.49 -0.48
C GLY A 214 3.64 5.53 -0.78
N ALA A 215 2.71 5.37 0.17
CA ALA A 215 1.54 4.51 0.04
C ALA A 215 0.59 4.96 -1.09
N ALA A 216 0.36 6.27 -1.24
CA ALA A 216 -0.45 6.82 -2.35
C ALA A 216 0.21 6.58 -3.72
N ALA A 217 1.55 6.70 -3.80
CA ALA A 217 2.29 6.39 -5.01
C ALA A 217 2.25 4.88 -5.34
N TRP A 218 2.46 4.01 -4.34
CA TRP A 218 2.33 2.56 -4.48
C TRP A 218 0.93 2.13 -4.93
N ALA A 219 -0.12 2.67 -4.32
CA ALA A 219 -1.49 2.46 -4.75
C ALA A 219 -1.70 2.90 -6.22
N GLY A 220 -1.07 3.99 -6.64
CA GLY A 220 -1.05 4.43 -8.03
C GLY A 220 -0.40 3.43 -9.00
N GLU A 221 0.74 2.85 -8.62
CA GLU A 221 1.43 1.81 -9.41
C GLU A 221 0.63 0.50 -9.48
N LEU A 222 -0.04 0.14 -8.39
CA LEU A 222 -0.80 -1.11 -8.26
C LEU A 222 -2.18 -1.02 -8.91
N GLN A 223 -2.81 0.16 -8.97
CA GLN A 223 -4.19 0.30 -9.43
C GLN A 223 -4.47 -0.36 -10.79
N PRO A 224 -3.62 -0.24 -11.84
CA PRO A 224 -3.90 -0.82 -13.14
C PRO A 224 -4.03 -2.35 -13.16
N THR A 225 -3.46 -3.07 -12.18
CA THR A 225 -3.46 -4.53 -12.13
C THR A 225 -4.23 -5.07 -10.93
N TYR A 226 -4.18 -4.40 -9.78
CA TYR A 226 -4.82 -4.82 -8.54
C TYR A 226 -6.26 -4.33 -8.41
N ALA A 227 -6.54 -3.10 -8.85
CA ALA A 227 -7.87 -2.48 -8.74
C ALA A 227 -8.28 -1.69 -9.99
N PRO A 228 -8.25 -2.33 -11.18
CA PRO A 228 -8.49 -1.65 -12.46
C PRO A 228 -9.90 -1.08 -12.59
N GLU A 229 -10.86 -1.56 -11.79
CA GLU A 229 -12.24 -1.11 -11.77
C GLU A 229 -12.45 0.25 -11.08
N LEU A 230 -11.48 0.70 -10.28
CA LEU A 230 -11.58 1.99 -9.62
C LEU A 230 -11.45 3.14 -10.62
N ASN A 231 -12.41 4.07 -10.60
CA ASN A 231 -12.44 5.27 -11.45
C ASN A 231 -11.42 6.32 -10.98
N LEU A 232 -10.14 5.95 -10.97
CA LEU A 232 -9.05 6.78 -10.49
C LEU A 232 -8.86 7.98 -11.42
N LYS A 233 -8.92 9.18 -10.85
CA LYS A 233 -8.77 10.46 -11.57
C LYS A 233 -7.43 11.13 -11.34
N ALA A 234 -6.82 10.91 -10.19
CA ALA A 234 -5.67 11.69 -9.77
C ALA A 234 -4.91 11.06 -8.59
N ILE A 235 -3.62 11.36 -8.52
CA ILE A 235 -2.76 11.02 -7.38
C ILE A 235 -2.10 12.31 -6.89
N SER A 236 -2.06 12.51 -5.58
CA SER A 236 -1.37 13.61 -4.93
C SER A 236 -0.50 13.04 -3.81
N ALA A 237 0.81 13.00 -4.03
CA ALA A 237 1.75 12.33 -3.14
C ALA A 237 2.89 13.29 -2.78
N GLY A 238 3.14 13.47 -1.49
CA GLY A 238 4.15 14.39 -0.99
C GLY A 238 5.18 13.75 -0.07
N GLY A 239 6.40 14.29 -0.02
CA GLY A 239 7.44 13.80 0.89
C GLY A 239 7.71 12.30 0.70
N ILE A 240 7.77 11.85 -0.56
CA ILE A 240 7.64 10.43 -0.95
C ILE A 240 8.92 9.65 -0.61
N PRO A 241 8.89 8.61 0.24
CA PRO A 241 10.02 7.69 0.42
C PRO A 241 10.05 6.63 -0.71
N ALA A 242 10.52 7.02 -1.90
CA ALA A 242 10.54 6.18 -3.10
C ALA A 242 11.71 5.18 -3.18
N ASP A 243 12.78 5.43 -2.43
CA ASP A 243 13.95 4.54 -2.32
C ASP A 243 14.38 4.48 -0.85
N LEU A 244 13.98 3.41 -0.15
CA LEU A 244 14.22 3.25 1.29
C LEU A 244 15.71 3.20 1.64
N LEU A 245 16.56 2.68 0.75
CA LEU A 245 18.02 2.67 0.95
C LEU A 245 18.64 4.07 0.80
N ALA A 246 18.09 4.92 -0.07
CA ALA A 246 18.52 6.31 -0.16
C ALA A 246 18.06 7.12 1.06
N VAL A 247 16.83 6.90 1.53
CA VAL A 247 16.28 7.57 2.72
C VAL A 247 17.03 7.15 3.98
N SER A 248 17.34 5.86 4.16
CA SER A 248 18.00 5.35 5.37
C SER A 248 19.33 6.01 5.68
N LYS A 249 20.08 6.45 4.65
CA LYS A 249 21.37 7.14 4.82
C LYS A 249 21.28 8.47 5.56
N GLN A 250 20.14 9.16 5.42
CA GLN A 250 19.89 10.42 6.13
C GLN A 250 19.36 10.16 7.55
N LEU A 251 18.61 9.07 7.73
CA LEU A 251 18.01 8.70 9.00
C LEU A 251 19.02 8.07 9.98
N ASP A 252 19.98 7.29 9.49
CA ASP A 252 21.01 6.63 10.32
C ASP A 252 21.99 7.65 10.90
N GLY A 253 21.91 7.89 12.21
CA GLY A 253 22.63 8.98 12.89
C GLY A 253 21.97 10.36 12.75
N GLY A 254 20.80 10.45 12.11
CA GLY A 254 20.04 11.67 11.91
C GLY A 254 18.91 11.88 12.92
N LEU A 255 18.15 12.97 12.74
CA LEU A 255 16.99 13.29 13.58
C LEU A 255 15.90 12.19 13.52
N GLY A 256 15.74 11.56 12.35
CA GLY A 256 14.68 10.59 12.09
C GLY A 256 15.03 9.12 12.34
N PHE A 257 16.03 8.79 13.17
CA PHE A 257 16.42 7.38 13.38
C PHE A 257 15.25 6.46 13.75
N ALA A 258 14.27 6.93 14.53
CA ALA A 258 13.08 6.15 14.86
C ALA A 258 12.29 5.71 13.61
N VAL A 259 12.21 6.53 12.54
CA VAL A 259 11.61 6.12 11.25
C VAL A 259 12.37 4.94 10.62
N LEU A 260 13.70 4.95 10.71
CA LEU A 260 14.54 3.85 10.22
C LEU A 260 14.29 2.57 11.03
N ALA A 261 14.16 2.67 12.35
CA ALA A 261 13.81 1.55 13.21
C ALA A 261 12.41 1.00 12.89
N MET A 262 11.42 1.87 12.66
CA MET A 262 10.07 1.44 12.24
C MET A 262 10.11 0.69 10.92
N ALA A 263 10.87 1.18 9.93
CA ALA A 263 11.04 0.50 8.66
C ALA A 263 11.71 -0.87 8.79
N ALA A 264 12.69 -1.01 9.69
CA ALA A 264 13.30 -2.31 9.96
C ALA A 264 12.30 -3.32 10.55
N LEU A 265 11.49 -2.91 11.54
CA LEU A 265 10.44 -3.79 12.09
C LEU A 265 9.35 -4.09 11.07
N GLY A 266 8.90 -3.09 10.31
CA GLY A 266 7.85 -3.27 9.30
C GLY A 266 8.26 -4.22 8.19
N LEU A 267 9.52 -4.15 7.73
CA LEU A 267 10.08 -5.09 6.76
C LEU A 267 10.20 -6.50 7.34
N ASP A 268 10.71 -6.65 8.56
CA ASP A 268 10.83 -7.96 9.22
C ASP A 268 9.46 -8.62 9.46
N ALA A 269 8.46 -7.82 9.83
CA ALA A 269 7.08 -8.26 9.98
C ALA A 269 6.46 -8.76 8.66
N ALA A 270 6.72 -8.06 7.55
CA ALA A 270 6.23 -8.46 6.23
C ALA A 270 6.99 -9.66 5.63
N TYR A 271 8.27 -9.81 5.98
CA TYR A 271 9.20 -10.77 5.39
C TYR A 271 9.98 -11.49 6.50
N PRO A 272 9.40 -12.53 7.13
CA PRO A 272 10.00 -13.19 8.29
C PRO A 272 11.38 -13.81 8.04
N GLU A 273 11.74 -14.07 6.78
CA GLU A 273 13.08 -14.52 6.41
C GLU A 273 14.17 -13.47 6.64
N LEU A 274 13.82 -12.19 6.84
CA LEU A 274 14.77 -11.14 7.17
C LEU A 274 15.35 -11.29 8.59
N ASN A 275 14.59 -11.90 9.50
CA ASN A 275 14.98 -12.29 10.86
C ASN A 275 15.83 -11.22 11.56
N LEU A 276 15.27 -10.02 11.74
CA LEU A 276 15.95 -8.86 12.32
C LEU A 276 16.65 -9.19 13.64
N ASP A 277 16.01 -10.01 14.50
CA ASP A 277 16.56 -10.43 15.81
C ASP A 277 17.96 -11.04 15.72
N SER A 278 18.29 -11.74 14.62
CA SER A 278 19.61 -12.33 14.40
C SER A 278 20.74 -11.31 14.18
N TYR A 279 20.38 -10.08 13.81
CA TYR A 279 21.31 -8.97 13.62
C TYR A 279 21.46 -8.11 14.87
N LEU A 280 20.58 -8.25 15.86
CA LEU A 280 20.54 -7.37 17.03
C LEU A 280 21.59 -7.75 18.07
N ASN A 281 22.22 -6.73 18.65
CA ASN A 281 22.97 -6.89 19.89
C ASN A 281 22.00 -6.84 21.11
N ALA A 282 22.50 -7.01 22.33
CA ALA A 282 21.64 -7.01 23.53
C ALA A 282 20.84 -5.71 23.71
N ALA A 283 21.43 -4.56 23.39
CA ALA A 283 20.74 -3.27 23.43
C ALA A 283 19.66 -3.19 22.34
N GLY A 284 19.93 -3.70 21.14
CA GLY A 284 18.97 -3.79 20.05
C GLY A 284 17.76 -4.63 20.38
N LYS A 285 17.96 -5.83 20.94
CA LYS A 285 16.85 -6.70 21.36
C LYS A 285 15.94 -6.00 22.35
N LYS A 286 16.52 -5.31 23.34
CA LYS A 286 15.75 -4.51 24.28
C LYS A 286 15.02 -3.35 23.59
N PHE A 287 15.74 -2.56 22.79
CA PHE A 287 15.17 -1.41 22.09
C PHE A 287 13.99 -1.81 21.20
N PHE A 288 14.15 -2.79 20.32
CA PHE A 288 13.11 -3.21 19.38
C PHE A 288 11.92 -3.91 20.05
N THR A 289 12.11 -4.54 21.21
CA THR A 289 11.00 -5.08 22.01
C THR A 289 10.14 -3.98 22.60
N ASP A 290 10.75 -2.92 23.15
CA ASP A 290 10.01 -1.80 23.72
C ASP A 290 9.37 -0.94 22.61
N PHE A 291 10.07 -0.79 21.49
CA PHE A 291 9.71 0.11 20.38
C PHE A 291 8.57 -0.42 19.49
N SER A 292 8.24 -1.71 19.52
CA SER A 292 7.20 -2.27 18.65
C SER A 292 5.79 -1.75 18.94
N ASP A 293 5.56 -1.22 20.15
CA ASP A 293 4.29 -0.62 20.56
C ASP A 293 4.31 0.93 20.55
N ASP A 294 5.43 1.54 20.14
CA ASP A 294 5.58 2.99 20.15
C ASP A 294 4.76 3.68 19.05
N CYS A 295 4.22 4.86 19.38
CA CYS A 295 3.60 5.77 18.43
C CYS A 295 4.59 6.82 17.89
N VAL A 296 4.13 7.72 17.02
CA VAL A 296 4.94 8.74 16.34
C VAL A 296 5.71 9.67 17.29
N GLU A 297 5.29 9.80 18.55
CA GLU A 297 6.01 10.57 19.58
C GLU A 297 7.43 10.04 19.82
N SER A 298 7.70 8.76 19.52
CA SER A 298 9.03 8.17 19.57
C SER A 298 10.06 8.85 18.65
N LEU A 299 9.60 9.56 17.61
CA LEU A 299 10.46 10.40 16.75
C LEU A 299 11.23 11.47 17.54
N ILE A 300 10.68 11.94 18.67
CA ILE A 300 11.29 12.98 19.51
C ILE A 300 12.29 12.36 20.52
N ILE A 301 12.14 11.07 20.82
CA ILE A 301 12.84 10.40 21.94
C ILE A 301 14.15 9.75 21.48
N TYR A 302 14.27 9.37 20.21
CA TYR A 302 15.45 8.66 19.68
C TYR A 302 16.23 9.41 18.58
N PRO A 303 16.46 10.73 18.65
CA PRO A 303 17.25 11.41 17.63
C PRO A 303 18.73 11.02 17.69
N PHE A 304 19.41 11.08 16.55
CA PHE A 304 20.86 10.91 16.38
C PHE A 304 21.45 9.55 16.77
N ARG A 305 20.60 8.55 16.99
CA ARG A 305 21.00 7.15 17.19
C ARG A 305 21.45 6.53 15.86
N LYS A 306 22.28 5.50 15.95
CA LYS A 306 22.76 4.76 14.77
C LYS A 306 22.34 3.31 14.82
N LEU A 307 22.16 2.70 13.66
CA LEU A 307 21.84 1.28 13.54
C LEU A 307 22.96 0.41 14.13
N SER A 308 24.21 0.87 14.07
CA SER A 308 25.37 0.23 14.70
C SER A 308 25.29 0.16 16.23
N ASP A 309 24.50 1.03 16.87
CA ASP A 309 24.33 1.02 18.32
C ASP A 309 23.51 -0.21 18.78
N TYR A 310 22.67 -0.76 17.88
CA TYR A 310 21.69 -1.80 18.16
C TYR A 310 21.95 -3.12 17.43
N THR A 311 22.90 -3.16 16.50
CA THR A 311 23.19 -4.33 15.68
C THR A 311 24.60 -4.87 15.91
N THR A 312 24.79 -6.17 15.72
CA THR A 312 26.12 -6.82 15.62
C THR A 312 26.62 -6.81 14.17
N THR A 313 25.71 -6.86 13.20
CA THR A 313 25.95 -6.73 11.77
C THR A 313 24.87 -5.84 11.19
N ASN A 314 25.23 -4.88 10.34
CA ASN A 314 24.24 -4.01 9.71
C ASN A 314 23.36 -4.82 8.74
N PRO A 315 22.04 -4.98 9.00
CA PRO A 315 21.17 -5.77 8.12
C PRO A 315 21.08 -5.18 6.71
N LEU A 316 21.14 -3.86 6.56
CA LEU A 316 20.98 -3.14 5.28
C LEU A 316 22.10 -3.42 4.27
N THR A 317 23.18 -4.11 4.67
CA THR A 317 24.27 -4.51 3.77
C THR A 317 24.20 -5.98 3.34
N THR A 318 23.24 -6.75 3.87
CA THR A 318 23.09 -8.17 3.55
C THR A 318 22.21 -8.41 2.34
N SER A 319 22.45 -9.50 1.62
CA SER A 319 21.72 -9.83 0.39
C SER A 319 20.21 -9.99 0.60
N ALA A 320 19.79 -10.61 1.70
CA ALA A 320 18.37 -10.82 2.02
C ALA A 320 17.62 -9.48 2.17
N TRP A 321 18.17 -8.58 2.99
CA TRP A 321 17.60 -7.25 3.21
C TRP A 321 17.68 -6.38 1.96
N LEU A 322 18.81 -6.37 1.24
CA LEU A 322 18.94 -5.62 -0.01
C LEU A 322 17.91 -6.07 -1.05
N THR A 323 17.56 -7.35 -1.10
CA THR A 323 16.52 -7.86 -2.01
C THR A 323 15.17 -7.23 -1.68
N ARG A 324 14.71 -7.35 -0.42
CA ARG A 324 13.41 -6.79 0.00
C ARG A 324 13.36 -5.26 -0.07
N LEU A 325 14.46 -4.58 0.23
CA LEU A 325 14.56 -3.12 0.10
C LEU A 325 14.47 -2.67 -1.36
N ASN A 326 15.09 -3.39 -2.30
CA ASN A 326 14.99 -3.08 -3.72
C ASN A 326 13.58 -3.34 -4.27
N GLU A 327 12.85 -4.32 -3.73
CA GLU A 327 11.43 -4.53 -4.05
C GLU A 327 10.52 -3.38 -3.57
N GLN A 328 10.97 -2.57 -2.59
CA GLN A 328 10.23 -1.39 -2.12
C GLN A 328 10.50 -0.13 -2.93
N LYS A 329 11.28 -0.21 -4.01
CA LYS A 329 11.58 0.95 -4.87
C LYS A 329 10.42 1.27 -5.80
N LEU A 330 9.88 2.49 -5.69
CA LEU A 330 8.91 3.03 -6.64
C LEU A 330 9.58 3.37 -7.98
N GLY A 331 8.78 3.42 -9.03
CA GLY A 331 9.15 3.72 -10.41
C GLY A 331 8.98 2.55 -11.38
N ALA A 332 8.52 1.38 -10.91
CA ALA A 332 8.39 0.18 -11.73
C ALA A 332 7.18 0.26 -12.68
N VAL A 333 6.09 0.86 -12.22
CA VAL A 333 4.90 1.12 -13.03
C VAL A 333 4.56 2.60 -13.00
N ALA A 334 4.59 3.24 -14.16
CA ALA A 334 4.24 4.65 -14.25
C ALA A 334 2.72 4.86 -14.07
N PRO A 335 2.28 5.85 -13.26
CA PRO A 335 0.87 6.11 -13.07
C PRO A 335 0.21 6.58 -14.38
N LYS A 336 -1.00 6.10 -14.64
CA LYS A 336 -1.77 6.41 -15.87
C LYS A 336 -2.62 7.68 -15.77
N VAL A 337 -2.73 8.25 -14.58
CA VAL A 337 -3.57 9.41 -14.26
C VAL A 337 -2.70 10.61 -13.86
N PRO A 338 -3.19 11.84 -14.01
CA PRO A 338 -2.50 13.03 -13.53
C PRO A 338 -2.02 12.85 -12.09
N THR A 339 -0.72 13.04 -11.89
CA THR A 339 -0.06 12.80 -10.60
C THR A 339 0.68 14.05 -10.17
N PHE A 340 0.34 14.58 -9.00
CA PHE A 340 1.04 15.69 -8.37
C PHE A 340 2.01 15.14 -7.33
N LEU A 341 3.30 15.31 -7.62
CA LEU A 341 4.39 14.99 -6.71
C LEU A 341 4.91 16.28 -6.08
N TYR A 342 5.13 16.27 -4.78
CA TYR A 342 5.63 17.46 -4.09
C TYR A 342 6.55 17.14 -2.91
N HIS A 343 7.39 18.08 -2.53
CA HIS A 343 8.39 17.87 -1.48
C HIS A 343 8.66 19.15 -0.68
N ALA A 344 8.98 19.00 0.60
CA ALA A 344 9.54 20.10 1.39
C ALA A 344 11.01 20.32 1.01
N TRP A 345 11.45 21.57 0.90
CA TRP A 345 12.80 21.92 0.46
C TRP A 345 13.18 23.31 1.00
N PRO A 346 14.43 23.60 1.40
CA PRO A 346 15.63 22.78 1.24
C PRO A 346 16.02 21.89 2.40
N VAL A 347 15.18 21.79 3.44
CA VAL A 347 15.60 21.23 4.73
C VAL A 347 14.75 20.05 5.19
N ASP A 348 14.19 19.25 4.26
CA ASP A 348 13.55 17.98 4.61
C ASP A 348 14.60 17.01 5.20
N GLU A 349 14.53 16.87 6.52
CA GLU A 349 15.44 16.17 7.40
C GLU A 349 15.05 14.71 7.63
N LEU A 350 13.88 14.27 7.14
CA LEU A 350 13.41 12.89 7.26
C LEU A 350 13.42 12.13 5.94
N VAL A 351 12.90 12.73 4.86
CA VAL A 351 12.80 12.08 3.55
C VAL A 351 13.67 12.83 2.55
N ALA A 352 14.84 12.25 2.27
CA ALA A 352 15.81 12.82 1.34
C ALA A 352 15.17 13.12 -0.02
N ARG A 353 15.10 14.40 -0.41
CA ARG A 353 14.50 14.84 -1.69
C ARG A 353 15.12 14.20 -2.95
N PRO A 354 16.44 13.97 -3.07
CA PRO A 354 17.02 13.46 -4.32
C PRO A 354 16.40 12.17 -4.85
N GLN A 355 15.98 11.25 -3.96
CA GLN A 355 15.32 10.02 -4.41
C GLN A 355 13.90 10.25 -4.94
N ALA A 356 13.16 11.23 -4.41
CA ALA A 356 11.84 11.59 -4.94
C ALA A 356 11.95 12.29 -6.31
N VAL A 357 13.01 13.09 -6.53
CA VAL A 357 13.32 13.65 -7.86
C VAL A 357 13.63 12.54 -8.86
N ALA A 358 14.40 11.52 -8.47
CA ALA A 358 14.69 10.37 -9.32
C ALA A 358 13.43 9.57 -9.67
N LEU A 359 12.48 9.41 -8.73
CA LEU A 359 11.16 8.84 -9.03
C LEU A 359 10.41 9.69 -10.06
N LYS A 360 10.33 11.00 -9.85
CA LYS A 360 9.68 11.93 -10.79
C LYS A 360 10.28 11.80 -12.19
N ASP A 361 11.61 11.80 -12.31
CA ASP A 361 12.29 11.64 -13.61
C ASP A 361 12.00 10.27 -14.25
N THR A 362 11.93 9.20 -13.46
CA THR A 362 11.57 7.85 -13.91
C THR A 362 10.14 7.82 -14.49
N TYR A 363 9.17 8.41 -13.77
CA TYR A 363 7.81 8.55 -14.25
C TYR A 363 7.70 9.43 -15.50
N CYS A 364 8.42 10.56 -15.55
CA CYS A 364 8.49 11.42 -16.74
C CYS A 364 8.99 10.63 -17.96
N ALA A 365 10.07 9.86 -17.80
CA ALA A 365 10.67 9.08 -18.88
C ALA A 365 9.74 7.98 -19.40
N ALA A 366 8.88 7.45 -18.52
CA ALA A 366 7.84 6.49 -18.87
C ALA A 366 6.56 7.14 -19.44
N GLY A 367 6.52 8.47 -19.56
CA GLY A 367 5.40 9.22 -20.15
C GLY A 367 4.21 9.44 -19.21
N ALA A 368 4.38 9.26 -17.90
CA ALA A 368 3.32 9.58 -16.95
C ALA A 368 3.02 11.09 -16.91
N PRO A 369 1.76 11.49 -16.71
CA PRO A 369 1.36 12.89 -16.61
C PRO A 369 1.68 13.45 -15.22
N ILE A 370 2.91 13.96 -15.02
CA ILE A 370 3.41 14.39 -13.72
C ILE A 370 3.39 15.92 -13.59
N SER A 371 3.00 16.40 -12.42
CA SER A 371 3.29 17.75 -11.94
C SER A 371 4.23 17.65 -10.74
N TRP A 372 5.24 18.52 -10.68
CA TRP A 372 6.18 18.58 -9.54
C TRP A 372 6.21 19.97 -8.92
N LYS A 373 6.19 20.05 -7.58
CA LYS A 373 6.40 21.32 -6.86
C LYS A 373 7.18 21.12 -5.56
N ASP A 374 8.19 21.95 -5.36
CA ASP A 374 8.88 22.08 -4.08
C ASP A 374 8.24 23.19 -3.24
N TYR A 375 8.18 22.97 -1.93
CA TYR A 375 7.64 23.91 -0.95
C TYR A 375 8.73 24.33 0.04
N PRO A 376 8.93 25.64 0.28
CA PRO A 376 9.84 26.11 1.31
C PRO A 376 9.51 25.53 2.69
N GLY A 377 10.42 24.75 3.28
CA GLY A 377 10.21 24.16 4.61
C GLY A 377 11.06 22.94 4.91
N GLU A 378 10.84 22.41 6.11
CA GLU A 378 11.29 21.09 6.58
C GLU A 378 10.14 20.07 6.51
N HIS A 379 10.36 18.82 6.92
CA HIS A 379 9.42 17.74 6.66
C HIS A 379 8.02 17.99 7.29
N ALA A 380 7.96 18.47 8.53
CA ALA A 380 6.69 18.64 9.25
C ALA A 380 5.87 19.84 8.72
N THR A 381 6.49 20.97 8.44
CA THR A 381 5.86 22.16 7.83
C THR A 381 5.38 21.87 6.41
N GLY A 382 6.05 20.95 5.71
CA GLY A 382 5.56 20.42 4.44
C GLY A 382 4.15 19.81 4.54
N ILE A 383 3.83 19.10 5.63
CA ILE A 383 2.48 18.56 5.87
C ILE A 383 1.45 19.69 5.86
N LEU A 384 1.72 20.80 6.53
CA LEU A 384 0.77 21.90 6.72
C LEU A 384 0.63 22.80 5.49
N THR A 385 1.76 23.13 4.86
CA THR A 385 1.81 24.12 3.77
C THR A 385 1.31 23.58 2.43
N THR A 386 1.26 22.27 2.27
CA THR A 386 0.92 21.61 0.99
C THR A 386 -0.55 21.24 0.85
N GLN A 387 -1.30 21.18 1.97
CA GLN A 387 -2.65 20.59 2.02
C GLN A 387 -3.63 21.21 1.02
N SER A 388 -3.63 22.54 0.90
CA SER A 388 -4.53 23.25 -0.02
C SER A 388 -4.25 22.91 -1.48
N ASP A 389 -2.99 22.86 -1.88
CA ASP A 389 -2.60 22.54 -3.25
C ASP A 389 -2.80 21.05 -3.55
N ALA A 390 -2.47 20.17 -2.59
CA ALA A 390 -2.63 18.72 -2.73
C ALA A 390 -4.09 18.31 -2.92
N VAL A 391 -5.02 18.85 -2.11
CA VAL A 391 -6.46 18.60 -2.24
C VAL A 391 -7.04 19.38 -3.44
N GLY A 392 -6.53 20.59 -3.69
CA GLY A 392 -6.91 21.40 -4.85
C GLY A 392 -6.61 20.71 -6.18
N PHE A 393 -5.46 20.03 -6.28
CA PHE A 393 -5.09 19.24 -7.44
C PHE A 393 -6.12 18.15 -7.73
N LEU A 394 -6.50 17.35 -6.71
CA LEU A 394 -7.54 16.33 -6.86
C LEU A 394 -8.87 16.95 -7.29
N ALA A 395 -9.26 18.07 -6.69
CA ALA A 395 -10.49 18.78 -7.02
C ALA A 395 -10.55 19.21 -8.50
N ASP A 396 -9.43 19.72 -9.04
CA ASP A 396 -9.34 20.10 -10.45
C ASP A 396 -9.48 18.89 -11.38
N ARG A 397 -8.95 17.73 -10.99
CA ARG A 397 -9.09 16.48 -11.75
C ARG A 397 -10.50 15.92 -11.68
N PHE A 398 -11.15 15.96 -10.51
CA PHE A 398 -12.56 15.57 -10.35
C PHE A 398 -13.49 16.45 -11.18
N ALA A 399 -13.16 17.74 -11.32
CA ALA A 399 -13.90 18.69 -12.16
C ALA A 399 -13.50 18.65 -13.65
N ASN A 400 -12.66 17.69 -14.07
CA ASN A 400 -12.15 17.56 -15.45
C ASN A 400 -11.53 18.85 -16.01
N LYS A 401 -10.92 19.70 -15.18
CA LYS A 401 -10.20 20.88 -15.68
C LYS A 401 -9.02 20.44 -16.56
N PRO A 402 -8.50 21.28 -17.47
CA PRO A 402 -7.27 20.94 -18.21
C PRO A 402 -6.10 20.65 -17.25
N PHE A 403 -5.25 19.67 -17.58
CA PHE A 403 -4.01 19.39 -16.86
C PHE A 403 -2.82 19.70 -17.76
N THR A 404 -1.93 20.58 -17.27
CA THR A 404 -0.64 20.82 -17.91
C THR A 404 0.41 20.06 -17.13
N ARG A 405 0.98 19.06 -17.79
CA ARG A 405 2.06 18.25 -17.23
C ARG A 405 3.38 19.04 -17.20
N SER A 406 4.14 18.91 -16.11
CA SER A 406 5.52 19.40 -16.04
C SER A 406 6.45 18.52 -16.88
N CYS A 407 6.08 17.24 -16.99
CA CYS A 407 6.52 16.20 -17.90
C CYS A 407 5.36 15.18 -17.97
#